data_AF-A0A5C8F7D5-F1
#
_entry.id   AF-A0A5C8F7D5-F1
#
_cell.length_a   1.000
_cell.length_b   1.000
_cell.length_c   1.000
_cell.angle_alpha   90.00
_cell.angle_beta   90.00
_cell.angle_gamma   90.00
#
_symmetry.space_group_name_H-M   'P 1'
#
loop_
_entity.id
_entity.type
_entity.pdbx_description
1 polymer ?
#
loop_
_entity_poly.entity_id
_entity_poly.type
_entity_poly.pdbx_seq_one_letter_code
_entity_poly.pdbx_strand_id
1 'polypeptide(L)'
;DAKGNVYPCTGWNYNCGNLNETSLKDIWEKSPQMLYIRSLNRKDFNKCIDCKDIDYCFMCMAKNANESKTGNPLEINNHFCDVARMNRQVIENWREKNL
;
A
#
# COMPACT_ATOMS: atom_id res chain seq x y z
N ASP A 1 2.43 -14.00 12.94
CA ASP A 1 1.29 -14.33 13.82
C ASP A 1 1.78 -15.32 14.89
N ALA A 2 0.89 -15.83 15.74
CA ALA A 2 1.25 -16.83 16.75
C ALA A 2 1.73 -18.18 16.17
N LYS A 3 1.57 -18.41 14.86
CA LYS A 3 2.03 -19.61 14.14
C LYS A 3 3.40 -19.40 13.48
N GLY A 4 4.05 -18.26 13.72
CA GLY A 4 5.35 -17.92 13.13
C GLY A 4 5.28 -17.25 11.76
N ASN A 5 4.10 -17.04 11.16
CA ASN A 5 4.00 -16.38 9.85
C ASN A 5 4.41 -14.90 9.94
N VAL A 6 5.14 -14.42 8.95
CA VAL A 6 5.60 -13.04 8.85
C VAL A 6 4.81 -12.32 7.77
N TYR A 7 4.39 -11.09 8.06
CA TYR A 7 3.58 -10.25 7.17
C TYR A 7 4.24 -8.89 7.01
N PRO A 8 4.03 -8.17 5.89
CA PRO A 8 4.67 -6.89 5.65
C PRO A 8 4.07 -5.76 6.51
N CYS A 9 2.80 -5.89 6.90
CA CYS A 9 2.14 -5.02 7.88
C CYS A 9 0.96 -5.76 8.52
N THR A 10 0.39 -5.18 9.58
CA THR A 10 -0.74 -5.77 10.32
C THR A 10 -2.04 -5.84 9.53
N GLY A 11 -2.21 -4.98 8.53
CA GLY A 11 -3.43 -4.90 7.72
C GLY A 11 -3.39 -5.73 6.44
N TRP A 12 -2.32 -6.49 6.18
CA TRP A 12 -2.15 -7.22 4.92
C TRP A 12 -1.85 -8.70 5.18
N ASN A 13 -2.80 -9.56 4.83
CA ASN A 13 -2.63 -11.01 4.93
C ASN A 13 -1.78 -11.56 3.78
N TYR A 14 -0.57 -11.02 3.60
CA TYR A 14 0.40 -11.42 2.60
C TYR A 14 1.56 -12.12 3.28
N ASN A 15 1.55 -13.45 3.24
CA ASN A 15 2.55 -14.26 3.96
C ASN A 15 3.91 -14.19 3.27
N CYS A 16 4.89 -13.63 3.98
CA CYS A 16 6.26 -13.45 3.51
C CYS A 16 7.22 -14.56 3.94
N GLY A 17 6.79 -15.49 4.80
CA GLY A 17 7.60 -16.58 5.31
C GLY A 17 7.19 -17.00 6.73
N ASN A 18 7.81 -18.05 7.26
CA ASN A 18 7.51 -18.56 8.60
C ASN A 18 8.80 -18.68 9.44
N LEU A 19 8.78 -18.13 10.66
CA LEU A 19 9.92 -18.10 11.59
C LEU A 19 10.30 -19.47 12.15
N ASN A 20 9.42 -20.47 12.05
CA ASN A 20 9.75 -21.85 12.42
C ASN A 20 10.63 -22.53 11.36
N GLU A 21 10.73 -21.96 10.16
CA GLU A 21 11.42 -22.55 9.01
C GLU A 21 12.60 -21.70 8.54
N THR A 22 12.47 -20.37 8.59
CA THR A 22 13.44 -19.42 8.03
C THR A 22 13.72 -18.30 9.02
N SER A 23 14.98 -17.88 9.14
CA SER A 23 15.35 -16.77 10.03
C SER A 23 14.64 -15.48 9.61
N LEU A 24 14.35 -14.59 10.57
CA LEU A 24 13.76 -13.28 10.25
C LEU A 24 14.62 -12.50 9.26
N LYS A 25 15.95 -12.60 9.37
CA LYS A 25 16.89 -11.95 8.45
C LYS A 25 16.74 -12.49 7.02
N ASP A 26 16.67 -13.81 6.84
CA ASP A 26 16.50 -14.40 5.52
C ASP A 26 15.11 -14.10 4.94
N ILE A 27 14.05 -14.11 5.75
CA ILE A 27 12.72 -13.65 5.31
C ILE A 27 12.82 -12.18 4.86
N TRP A 28 13.49 -11.33 5.64
CA TRP A 28 13.61 -9.91 5.36
C TRP A 28 14.42 -9.64 4.09
N GLU A 29 15.54 -10.32 3.88
CA GLU A 29 16.51 -10.02 2.81
C GLU A 29 16.28 -10.84 1.52
N LYS A 30 15.67 -12.02 1.62
CA LYS A 30 15.67 -13.01 0.52
C LYS A 30 14.28 -13.53 0.15
N SER A 31 13.25 -13.30 0.97
CA SER A 31 11.89 -13.72 0.64
C SER A 31 11.44 -13.10 -0.69
N PRO A 32 10.99 -13.90 -1.68
CA PRO A 32 10.46 -13.38 -2.94
C PRO A 32 9.33 -12.37 -2.73
N GLN A 33 8.48 -12.60 -1.72
CA GLN A 33 7.38 -11.72 -1.33
C GLN A 33 7.88 -10.36 -0.84
N MET A 34 8.87 -10.34 0.08
CA MET A 34 9.43 -9.08 0.59
C MET A 34 10.20 -8.32 -0.50
N LEU A 35 10.94 -9.04 -1.35
CA LEU A 35 11.66 -8.44 -2.47
C LEU A 35 10.71 -7.85 -3.51
N TYR A 36 9.60 -8.54 -3.81
CA TYR A 36 8.57 -8.05 -4.72
C TYR A 36 7.95 -6.75 -4.21
N ILE A 37 7.41 -6.72 -2.98
CA ILE A 37 6.73 -5.50 -2.49
C ILE A 37 7.68 -4.30 -2.35
N ARG A 38 8.98 -4.54 -2.12
CA ARG A 38 9.99 -3.46 -2.04
C ARG A 38 10.51 -3.00 -3.39
N SER A 39 10.36 -3.81 -4.44
CA SER A 39 10.71 -3.37 -5.80
C SER A 39 9.66 -2.42 -6.38
N LEU A 40 8.42 -2.49 -5.86
CA LEU A 40 7.33 -1.60 -6.24
C LEU A 40 7.62 -0.17 -5.83
N ASN A 41 7.36 0.75 -6.74
CA ASN A 41 7.56 2.18 -6.59
C ASN A 41 6.42 2.94 -7.26
N ARG A 42 6.37 4.27 -7.08
CA ARG A 42 5.23 5.09 -7.54
C ARG A 42 4.92 4.94 -9.04
N LYS A 43 5.93 4.69 -9.89
CA LYS A 43 5.74 4.55 -11.33
C LYS A 43 4.99 3.27 -11.72
N ASP A 44 4.97 2.26 -10.85
CA ASP A 44 4.27 1.00 -11.11
C ASP A 44 2.74 1.15 -10.95
N PHE A 45 2.30 2.24 -10.32
CA PHE A 45 0.90 2.63 -10.19
C PHE A 45 0.51 3.59 -11.31
N ASN A 46 0.39 3.09 -12.55
CA ASN A 46 0.17 3.90 -13.76
C ASN A 46 -0.95 4.95 -13.62
N LYS A 47 -2.07 4.60 -12.98
CA LYS A 47 -3.21 5.52 -12.76
C LYS A 47 -2.89 6.70 -11.83
N CYS A 48 -1.84 6.57 -11.03
CA CYS A 48 -1.49 7.51 -9.97
C CYS A 48 -0.32 8.45 -10.34
N ILE A 49 0.36 8.22 -11.47
CA ILE A 49 1.50 9.03 -11.91
C ILE A 49 1.10 10.50 -12.02
N ASP A 50 0.03 10.78 -12.78
CA ASP A 50 -0.49 12.12 -13.05
C ASP A 50 -1.75 12.46 -12.21
N CYS A 51 -1.94 11.78 -11.08
CA CYS A 51 -3.11 12.01 -10.24
C CYS A 51 -3.01 13.36 -9.51
N LYS A 52 -3.95 14.27 -9.78
CA LYS A 52 -4.03 15.59 -9.12
C LYS A 52 -4.23 15.54 -7.61
N ASP A 53 -4.73 14.42 -7.08
CA ASP A 53 -5.02 14.23 -5.66
C ASP A 53 -3.85 13.52 -4.92
N ILE A 54 -2.73 13.25 -5.61
CA ILE A 54 -1.64 12.40 -5.09
C ILE A 54 -0.96 12.97 -3.84
N ASP A 55 -0.83 14.29 -3.75
CA ASP A 55 -0.24 14.97 -2.58
C ASP A 55 -1.15 14.90 -1.34
N TYR A 56 -2.39 14.46 -1.54
CA TYR A 56 -3.43 14.28 -0.51
C TYR A 56 -3.78 12.79 -0.30
N CYS A 57 -3.06 11.90 -1.01
CA CYS A 57 -3.29 10.47 -1.01
C CYS A 57 -2.28 9.74 -0.12
N PHE A 58 -2.78 8.96 0.82
CA PHE A 58 -1.97 7.98 1.55
C PHE A 58 -2.12 6.61 0.88
N MET A 59 -1.37 6.40 -0.19
CA MET A 59 -1.40 5.15 -0.94
C MET A 59 -0.97 3.97 -0.06
N CYS A 60 -1.78 2.91 -0.05
CA CYS A 60 -1.55 1.73 0.77
C CYS A 60 -1.76 0.46 -0.06
N MET A 61 -0.68 -0.28 -0.30
CA MET A 61 -0.72 -1.54 -1.05
C MET A 61 -1.62 -2.59 -0.38
N ALA A 62 -1.71 -2.60 0.95
CA ALA A 62 -2.60 -3.50 1.67
C ALA A 62 -4.07 -3.25 1.34
N LYS A 63 -4.50 -1.98 1.29
CA LYS A 63 -5.88 -1.61 0.96
C LYS A 63 -6.22 -1.96 -0.49
N ASN A 64 -5.27 -1.76 -1.41
CA ASN A 64 -5.42 -2.18 -2.80
C ASN A 64 -5.55 -3.70 -2.91
N ALA A 65 -4.62 -4.45 -2.33
CA ALA A 65 -4.60 -5.90 -2.41
C ALA A 65 -5.82 -6.55 -1.73
N ASN A 66 -6.25 -6.05 -0.57
CA ASN A 66 -7.39 -6.62 0.16
C ASN A 66 -8.73 -6.40 -0.56
N GLU A 67 -8.85 -5.37 -1.39
CA GLU A 67 -10.07 -5.06 -2.16
C GLU A 67 -9.94 -5.45 -3.66
N SER A 68 -8.76 -5.93 -4.06
CA SER A 68 -8.51 -6.54 -5.35
C SER A 68 -9.13 -7.94 -5.41
N LYS A 69 -9.73 -8.28 -6.56
CA LYS A 69 -10.23 -9.65 -6.81
C LYS A 69 -9.12 -10.68 -6.91
N THR A 70 -7.89 -10.25 -7.21
CA THR A 70 -6.72 -11.09 -7.43
C THR A 70 -5.70 -10.99 -6.29
N GLY A 71 -5.90 -10.08 -5.33
CA GLY A 71 -4.92 -9.78 -4.30
C GLY A 71 -3.77 -8.89 -4.79
N ASN A 72 -3.87 -8.32 -5.98
CA ASN A 72 -2.80 -7.54 -6.59
C ASN A 72 -2.69 -6.14 -5.95
N PRO A 73 -1.56 -5.77 -5.32
CA PRO A 73 -1.41 -4.47 -4.69
C PRO A 73 -1.40 -3.28 -5.67
N LEU A 74 -1.20 -3.52 -6.98
CA LEU A 74 -1.24 -2.51 -8.02
C LEU A 74 -2.67 -2.24 -8.55
N GLU A 75 -3.64 -3.08 -8.21
CA GLU A 75 -5.04 -2.82 -8.51
C GLU A 75 -5.60 -1.75 -7.56
N ILE A 76 -5.64 -0.51 -8.04
CA ILE A 76 -6.07 0.64 -7.25
C ILE A 76 -7.51 0.49 -6.77
N ASN A 77 -7.67 0.69 -5.46
CA ASN A 77 -8.96 0.84 -4.82
C ASN A 77 -9.51 2.27 -4.98
N ASN A 78 -10.68 2.40 -5.62
CA ASN A 78 -11.32 3.69 -5.87
C ASN A 78 -11.87 4.38 -4.61
N HIS A 79 -12.26 3.64 -3.57
CA HIS A 79 -12.78 4.22 -2.33
C HIS A 79 -11.77 5.19 -1.70
N PHE A 80 -10.49 4.80 -1.64
CA PHE A 80 -9.45 5.69 -1.10
C PHE A 80 -9.00 6.78 -2.07
N CYS A 81 -9.23 6.63 -3.37
CA CYS A 81 -9.12 7.74 -4.32
C CYS A 81 -10.16 8.83 -4.02
N ASP A 82 -11.40 8.44 -3.71
CA ASP A 82 -12.44 9.40 -3.29
C ASP A 82 -12.08 10.11 -1.99
N VAL A 83 -11.52 9.38 -1.01
CA VAL A 83 -11.01 9.99 0.23
C VAL A 83 -9.90 11.00 -0.05
N ALA A 84 -8.93 10.66 -0.92
CA ALA A 84 -7.85 11.59 -1.30
C ALA A 84 -8.40 12.86 -1.96
N ARG A 85 -9.39 12.72 -2.85
CA ARG A 85 -10.09 13.84 -3.48
C ARG A 85 -10.79 14.72 -2.44
N MET A 86 -11.49 14.12 -1.47
CA MET A 86 -12.16 14.85 -0.38
C MET A 86 -11.14 15.59 0.50
N ASN A 87 -10.03 14.95 0.85
CA ASN A 87 -8.94 15.58 1.61
C ASN A 87 -8.40 16.82 0.89
N ARG A 88 -8.15 16.71 -0.43
CA ARG A 88 -7.73 17.88 -1.22
C ARG A 88 -8.77 18.99 -1.18
N GLN A 89 -10.05 18.68 -1.39
CA GLN A 89 -11.12 19.69 -1.33
C GLN A 89 -11.17 20.40 0.02
N VAL A 90 -11.06 19.67 1.13
CA VAL A 90 -11.06 20.26 2.47
C VAL A 90 -9.87 21.19 2.67
N ILE A 91 -8.67 20.77 2.26
CA ILE A 91 -7.44 21.56 2.44
C ILE A 91 -7.43 22.79 1.53
N GLU A 92 -7.78 22.65 0.25
CA GLU A 92 -7.81 23.78 -0.69
C GLU A 92 -8.87 24.81 -0.30
N ASN A 93 -10.08 24.36 0.08
CA ASN A 93 -11.12 25.28 0.58
C ASN A 93 -10.68 26.02 1.85
N TRP A 94 -9.87 25.38 2.70
CA TRP A 94 -9.29 26.04 3.87
C TRP A 94 -8.22 27.05 3.46
N ARG A 95 -7.33 26.71 2.52
CA ARG A 95 -6.30 27.61 1.99
C ARG A 95 -6.90 28.85 1.35
N GLU A 96 -7.89 28.71 0.48
CA GLU A 96 -8.59 29.83 -0.17
C GLU A 96 -9.23 30.82 0.82
N LYS A 97 -9.56 30.36 2.03
CA LYS A 97 -10.17 31.20 3.08
C LYS A 97 -9.16 31.82 4.05
N ASN A 98 -7.96 31.28 4.15
CA ASN A 98 -7.01 31.59 5.24
C ASN A 98 -5.61 31.99 4.77
N LEU A 99 -5.33 31.91 3.47
CA LEU A 99 -4.10 32.39 2.82
C LEU A 99 -4.46 33.49 1.82
#